data_AF-V8R4U9-F1
#
_entry.id   AF-V8R4U9-F1
#
_cell.length_a   1.000
_cell.length_b   1.000
_cell.length_c   1.000
_cell.angle_alpha   90.00
_cell.angle_beta   90.00
_cell.angle_gamma   90.00
#
_symmetry.space_group_name_H-M   'P 1'
#
loop_
_entity.id
_entity.type
_entity.pdbx_description
1 polymer ?
#
loop_
_entity_poly.entity_id
_entity_poly.type
_entity_poly.pdbx_seq_one_letter_code
_entity_poly.pdbx_strand_id
1 'polypeptide(L)'
;MYFRDASAQLNTKDVAKIFSSKEINAVARGDFDFLLKVASDIYELLGDVFSVSDVFQESFKVLRSGYKFEYYIKNLIVEKILIGRYSLNTATLLNEFRVGENKADSVILNGSSTCYEIKSEFDGLGRLSDQLNSYLRIFDKVNVVVGDGHLSKVEKRIPQCVGILALSKRHGFTEVRPALQASESVDVDILMASLRRHEYLALVQELYGDIPSAPNTKIYEECRIALEGADSDKLRSAFCKVLKATRKIDRSYIEGLPVSLLAAGIEYRISAADKVGLLENLNLHFSKETLCTTQFLRLSGTS
;
A
#
# COMPACT_ATOMS: atom_id res chain seq x y z
N MET A 1 -24.80 -35.78 -13.71
CA MET A 1 -23.74 -35.86 -12.69
C MET A 1 -22.42 -36.12 -13.42
N TYR A 2 -21.85 -35.07 -14.02
CA TYR A 2 -20.50 -35.14 -14.60
C TYR A 2 -19.54 -34.67 -13.51
N PHE A 3 -18.79 -35.61 -12.94
CA PHE A 3 -17.60 -35.29 -12.17
C PHE A 3 -16.64 -34.57 -13.12
N ARG A 4 -16.46 -33.25 -12.95
CA ARG A 4 -15.30 -32.58 -13.50
C ARG A 4 -14.11 -33.00 -12.65
N ASP A 5 -13.38 -33.97 -13.17
CA ASP A 5 -11.98 -34.18 -12.82
C ASP A 5 -11.21 -32.97 -13.36
N ALA A 6 -10.89 -32.02 -12.48
CA ALA A 6 -10.08 -30.86 -12.85
C ALA A 6 -9.42 -30.29 -11.59
N SER A 7 -8.21 -30.75 -11.33
CA SER A 7 -7.16 -29.89 -10.78
C SER A 7 -6.87 -28.75 -11.78
N ALA A 8 -7.86 -27.89 -12.05
CA ALA A 8 -7.65 -26.65 -12.76
C ALA A 8 -6.73 -25.83 -11.87
N GLN A 9 -5.48 -25.65 -12.30
CA GLN A 9 -4.58 -24.71 -11.65
C GLN A 9 -5.31 -23.37 -11.59
N LEU A 10 -5.64 -22.96 -10.37
CA LEU A 10 -6.33 -21.71 -10.12
C LEU A 10 -5.53 -20.58 -10.77
N ASN A 11 -6.17 -19.74 -11.59
CA ASN A 11 -5.50 -18.71 -12.35
C ASN A 11 -5.09 -17.53 -11.44
N THR A 12 -4.01 -17.73 -10.68
CA THR A 12 -3.50 -16.78 -9.68
C THR A 12 -3.19 -15.40 -10.27
N LYS A 13 -2.88 -15.30 -11.57
CA LYS A 13 -2.68 -14.02 -12.25
C LYS A 13 -3.95 -13.20 -12.35
N ASP A 14 -5.07 -13.81 -12.78
CA ASP A 14 -6.35 -13.12 -12.86
C ASP A 14 -6.89 -12.79 -11.46
N VAL A 15 -6.72 -13.71 -10.50
CA VAL A 15 -7.04 -13.46 -9.08
C VAL A 15 -6.23 -12.29 -8.52
N ALA A 16 -4.95 -12.16 -8.83
CA ALA A 16 -4.14 -11.00 -8.42
C ALA A 16 -4.57 -9.71 -9.12
N LYS A 17 -4.93 -9.80 -10.40
CA LYS A 17 -5.30 -8.66 -11.23
C LYS A 17 -6.59 -7.97 -10.78
N ILE A 18 -7.51 -8.68 -10.11
CA ILE A 18 -8.74 -8.09 -9.56
C ILE A 18 -8.43 -6.95 -8.56
N PHE A 19 -7.27 -6.98 -7.91
CA PHE A 19 -6.81 -5.96 -6.97
C PHE A 19 -6.10 -4.77 -7.62
N SER A 20 -6.03 -4.73 -8.96
CA SER A 20 -5.46 -3.58 -9.66
C SER A 20 -6.41 -2.37 -9.63
N SER A 21 -5.84 -1.17 -9.72
CA SER A 21 -6.63 0.08 -9.76
C SER A 21 -7.70 0.04 -10.86
N LYS A 22 -7.38 -0.52 -12.04
CA LYS A 22 -8.33 -0.62 -13.15
C LYS A 22 -9.57 -1.43 -12.77
N GLU A 23 -9.38 -2.66 -12.29
CA GLU A 23 -10.50 -3.58 -12.03
C GLU A 23 -11.33 -3.12 -10.82
N ILE A 24 -10.69 -2.51 -9.80
CA ILE A 24 -11.43 -1.92 -8.67
C ILE A 24 -12.28 -0.72 -9.12
N ASN A 25 -11.76 0.15 -10.00
CA ASN A 25 -12.55 1.26 -10.55
C ASN A 25 -13.67 0.76 -11.48
N ALA A 26 -13.50 -0.38 -12.16
CA ALA A 26 -14.56 -1.00 -12.95
C ALA A 26 -15.72 -1.41 -12.03
N VAL A 27 -15.42 -2.16 -10.95
CA VAL A 27 -16.41 -2.54 -9.93
C VAL A 27 -17.07 -1.32 -9.30
N ALA A 28 -16.31 -0.28 -8.97
CA ALA A 28 -16.84 0.97 -8.43
C ALA A 28 -17.89 1.64 -9.34
N ARG A 29 -17.76 1.44 -10.66
CA ARG A 29 -18.65 2.01 -11.69
C ARG A 29 -19.73 1.04 -12.18
N GLY A 30 -19.87 -0.12 -11.53
CA GLY A 30 -20.87 -1.12 -11.86
C GLY A 30 -20.49 -2.06 -13.02
N ASP A 31 -19.23 -2.07 -13.43
CA ASP A 31 -18.71 -3.08 -14.37
C ASP A 31 -18.15 -4.27 -13.58
N PHE A 32 -18.83 -5.40 -13.67
CA PHE A 32 -18.51 -6.63 -12.97
C PHE A 32 -17.92 -7.72 -13.87
N ASP A 33 -17.64 -7.44 -15.15
CA ASP A 33 -17.29 -8.50 -16.11
C ASP A 33 -16.03 -9.27 -15.71
N PHE A 34 -14.98 -8.54 -15.33
CA PHE A 34 -13.74 -9.16 -14.87
C PHE A 34 -13.90 -9.82 -13.49
N LEU A 35 -14.69 -9.21 -12.61
CA LEU A 35 -14.98 -9.77 -11.29
C LEU A 35 -15.73 -11.11 -11.40
N LEU A 36 -16.73 -11.22 -12.27
CA LEU A 36 -17.49 -12.45 -12.50
C LEU A 36 -16.66 -13.52 -13.24
N LYS A 37 -15.70 -13.09 -14.07
CA LYS A 37 -14.68 -14.01 -14.60
C LYS A 37 -13.85 -14.60 -13.47
N VAL A 38 -13.34 -13.79 -12.54
CA VAL A 38 -12.57 -14.29 -11.38
C VAL A 38 -13.45 -15.15 -10.47
N ALA A 39 -14.71 -14.77 -10.23
CA ALA A 39 -15.67 -15.56 -9.46
C ALA A 39 -15.86 -16.98 -10.06
N SER A 40 -15.82 -17.08 -11.39
CA SER A 40 -15.85 -18.37 -12.09
C SER A 40 -14.59 -19.20 -11.84
N ASP A 41 -13.41 -18.57 -11.80
CA ASP A 41 -12.14 -19.25 -11.54
C ASP A 41 -12.03 -19.75 -10.09
N ILE A 42 -12.73 -19.12 -9.15
CA ILE A 42 -12.77 -19.50 -7.72
C ILE A 42 -14.12 -20.10 -7.30
N TYR A 43 -14.91 -20.61 -8.26
CA TYR A 43 -16.30 -21.04 -8.08
C TYR A 43 -16.53 -21.97 -6.87
N GLU A 44 -15.62 -22.92 -6.64
CA GLU A 44 -15.71 -23.89 -5.53
C GLU A 44 -15.51 -23.26 -4.14
N LEU A 45 -14.93 -22.06 -4.06
CA LEU A 45 -14.70 -21.33 -2.82
C LEU A 45 -15.86 -20.41 -2.43
N LEU A 46 -16.76 -20.12 -3.37
CA LEU A 46 -17.91 -19.23 -3.18
C LEU A 46 -19.15 -20.01 -2.73
N GLY A 47 -20.05 -19.35 -2.00
CA GLY A 47 -21.40 -19.88 -1.71
C GLY A 47 -22.31 -19.85 -2.95
N ASP A 48 -23.48 -20.50 -2.87
CA ASP A 48 -24.47 -20.51 -3.97
C ASP A 48 -24.97 -19.12 -4.34
N VAL A 49 -25.09 -18.26 -3.33
CA VAL A 49 -25.25 -16.82 -3.45
C VAL A 49 -24.02 -16.18 -2.81
N PHE A 50 -23.37 -15.27 -3.51
CA PHE A 50 -22.16 -14.60 -3.05
C PHE A 50 -22.21 -13.11 -3.40
N SER A 51 -21.58 -12.28 -2.57
CA SER A 51 -21.44 -10.85 -2.81
C SER A 51 -20.17 -10.52 -3.60
N VAL A 52 -20.11 -9.31 -4.14
CA VAL A 52 -18.85 -8.73 -4.68
C VAL A 52 -17.74 -8.77 -3.64
N SER A 53 -18.06 -8.46 -2.37
CA SER A 53 -17.11 -8.55 -1.25
C SER A 53 -16.56 -9.96 -1.06
N ASP A 54 -17.39 -11.00 -1.19
CA ASP A 54 -16.96 -12.39 -1.06
C ASP A 54 -15.94 -12.76 -2.13
N VAL A 55 -16.13 -12.30 -3.39
CA VAL A 55 -15.15 -12.54 -4.46
C VAL A 55 -13.79 -11.95 -4.12
N PHE A 56 -13.74 -10.72 -3.62
CA PHE A 56 -12.48 -10.11 -3.18
C PHE A 56 -11.86 -10.84 -1.98
N GLN A 57 -12.66 -11.23 -0.99
CA GLN A 57 -12.15 -11.89 0.21
C GLN A 57 -11.60 -13.29 -0.09
N GLU A 58 -12.31 -14.10 -0.88
CA GLU A 58 -11.84 -15.41 -1.29
C GLU A 58 -10.63 -15.31 -2.23
N SER A 59 -10.64 -14.35 -3.16
CA SER A 59 -9.46 -14.05 -4.00
C SER A 59 -8.24 -13.70 -3.16
N PHE A 60 -8.41 -12.90 -2.10
CA PHE A 60 -7.31 -12.54 -1.21
C PHE A 60 -6.78 -13.75 -0.41
N LYS A 61 -7.67 -14.65 0.03
CA LYS A 61 -7.30 -15.92 0.69
C LYS A 61 -6.59 -16.89 -0.24
N VAL A 62 -6.92 -16.89 -1.53
CA VAL A 62 -6.17 -17.63 -2.56
C VAL A 62 -4.74 -17.11 -2.69
N LEU A 63 -4.58 -15.78 -2.83
CA LEU A 63 -3.26 -15.18 -3.04
C LEU A 63 -2.36 -15.35 -1.81
N ARG A 64 -2.99 -15.40 -0.63
CA ARG A 64 -2.33 -15.72 0.64
C ARG A 64 -1.56 -17.06 0.61
N SER A 65 -2.04 -18.08 -0.09
CA SER A 65 -1.48 -19.44 -0.05
C SER A 65 -0.53 -19.78 -1.20
N GLY A 66 -0.61 -19.10 -2.34
CA GLY A 66 0.12 -19.47 -3.55
C GLY A 66 1.00 -18.39 -4.20
N TYR A 67 0.84 -17.11 -3.86
CA TYR A 67 1.56 -16.00 -4.50
C TYR A 67 1.64 -14.78 -3.58
N LYS A 68 2.71 -14.66 -2.78
CA LYS A 68 2.89 -13.53 -1.84
C LYS A 68 3.44 -12.30 -2.57
N PHE A 69 2.62 -11.72 -3.42
CA PHE A 69 2.96 -10.51 -4.16
C PHE A 69 2.86 -9.24 -3.30
N GLU A 70 3.49 -8.18 -3.77
CA GLU A 70 3.64 -6.89 -3.09
C GLU A 70 2.34 -6.35 -2.49
N TYR A 71 1.23 -6.40 -3.24
CA TYR A 71 -0.09 -5.95 -2.76
C TYR A 71 -0.53 -6.67 -1.49
N TYR A 72 -0.33 -7.99 -1.41
CA TYR A 72 -0.68 -8.78 -0.23
C TYR A 72 0.09 -8.29 1.00
N ILE A 73 1.38 -8.01 0.83
CA ILE A 73 2.25 -7.52 1.90
C ILE A 73 1.85 -6.09 2.31
N LYS A 74 1.60 -5.20 1.33
CA LYS A 74 1.07 -3.84 1.58
C LYS A 74 -0.23 -3.91 2.38
N ASN A 75 -1.15 -4.80 2.02
CA ASN A 75 -2.41 -4.97 2.71
C ASN A 75 -2.24 -5.45 4.16
N LEU A 76 -1.28 -6.34 4.42
CA LEU A 76 -0.92 -6.72 5.78
C LEU A 76 -0.28 -5.58 6.57
N ILE A 77 0.52 -4.71 5.96
CA ILE A 77 1.04 -3.50 6.63
C ILE A 77 -0.13 -2.61 7.08
N VAL A 78 -1.12 -2.39 6.19
CA VAL A 78 -2.31 -1.61 6.55
C VAL A 78 -3.10 -2.28 7.68
N GLU A 79 -3.44 -3.56 7.52
CA GLU A 79 -4.28 -4.28 8.49
C GLU A 79 -3.58 -4.44 9.86
N LYS A 80 -2.34 -4.94 9.86
CA LYS A 80 -1.65 -5.36 11.10
C LYS A 80 -0.85 -4.24 11.76
N ILE A 81 -0.36 -3.26 11.00
CA ILE A 81 0.47 -2.18 11.52
C ILE A 81 -0.33 -0.89 11.61
N LEU A 82 -0.86 -0.37 10.49
CA LEU A 82 -1.58 0.90 10.51
C LEU A 82 -2.84 0.83 11.39
N ILE A 83 -3.70 -0.16 11.16
CA ILE A 83 -4.97 -0.32 11.88
C ILE A 83 -4.79 -1.17 13.15
N GLY A 84 -3.96 -2.21 13.08
CA GLY A 84 -3.78 -3.14 14.20
C GLY A 84 -2.97 -2.59 15.37
N ARG A 85 -2.02 -1.67 15.13
CA ARG A 85 -1.19 -1.04 16.18
C ARG A 85 -1.55 0.42 16.45
N TYR A 86 -2.11 1.11 15.46
CA TYR A 86 -2.46 2.52 15.55
C TYR A 86 -3.94 2.74 15.20
N SER A 87 -4.37 4.00 15.22
CA SER A 87 -5.70 4.39 14.76
C SER A 87 -5.57 5.24 13.51
N LEU A 88 -6.53 5.16 12.60
CA LEU A 88 -6.63 6.08 11.45
C LEU A 88 -6.82 7.56 11.89
N ASN A 89 -7.11 7.83 13.17
CA ASN A 89 -7.09 9.19 13.73
C ASN A 89 -5.67 9.68 14.06
N THR A 90 -4.79 8.76 14.48
CA THR A 90 -3.45 9.07 14.97
C THR A 90 -2.37 8.82 13.93
N ALA A 91 -2.66 8.02 12.90
CA ALA A 91 -1.72 7.65 11.86
C ALA A 91 -2.27 7.85 10.43
N THR A 92 -1.38 8.16 9.49
CA THR A 92 -1.63 8.03 8.05
C THR A 92 -0.58 7.12 7.42
N LEU A 93 -0.86 6.63 6.22
CA LEU A 93 0.04 5.79 5.43
C LEU A 93 0.18 6.40 4.04
N LEU A 94 1.43 6.59 3.63
CA LEU A 94 1.81 7.05 2.31
C LEU A 94 2.34 5.85 1.56
N ASN A 95 1.65 5.46 0.50
CA ASN A 95 2.20 4.50 -0.44
C ASN A 95 3.12 5.23 -1.40
N GLU A 96 4.11 4.51 -1.89
CA GLU A 96 4.79 4.91 -3.11
C GLU A 96 5.49 6.28 -2.99
N PHE A 97 6.03 6.59 -1.82
CA PHE A 97 6.60 7.89 -1.47
C PHE A 97 8.00 8.07 -2.07
N ARG A 98 8.17 9.06 -2.94
CA ARG A 98 9.45 9.34 -3.62
C ARG A 98 10.48 9.88 -2.63
N VAL A 99 11.71 9.37 -2.71
CA VAL A 99 12.87 9.79 -1.92
C VAL A 99 14.09 9.82 -2.85
N GLY A 100 14.39 10.99 -3.41
CA GLY A 100 15.35 11.11 -4.52
C GLY A 100 14.90 10.28 -5.73
N GLU A 101 15.79 9.41 -6.23
CA GLU A 101 15.51 8.47 -7.33
C GLU A 101 14.80 7.18 -6.88
N ASN A 102 14.64 7.00 -5.57
CA ASN A 102 13.98 5.85 -4.98
C ASN A 102 12.54 6.15 -4.58
N LYS A 103 11.81 5.09 -4.25
CA LYS A 103 10.38 5.16 -3.92
C LYS A 103 10.10 4.15 -2.82
N ALA A 104 9.82 4.67 -1.63
CA ALA A 104 9.46 3.87 -0.48
C ALA A 104 8.08 3.25 -0.70
N ASP A 105 7.96 1.94 -0.51
CA ASP A 105 6.71 1.22 -0.77
C ASP A 105 5.59 1.66 0.16
N SER A 106 5.89 1.77 1.46
CA SER A 106 4.94 2.20 2.47
C SER A 106 5.60 3.00 3.59
N VAL A 107 5.05 4.16 3.91
CA VAL A 107 5.51 5.03 5.00
C VAL A 107 4.35 5.30 5.95
N ILE A 108 4.49 4.94 7.21
CA ILE A 108 3.50 5.27 8.26
C ILE A 108 3.95 6.51 9.00
N LEU A 109 3.04 7.48 9.13
CA LEU A 109 3.23 8.71 9.91
C LEU A 109 2.26 8.70 11.08
N ASN A 110 2.78 8.53 12.30
CA ASN A 110 1.97 8.45 13.53
C ASN A 110 2.50 9.36 14.66
N GLY A 111 3.24 10.41 14.29
CA GLY A 111 4.09 11.19 15.18
C GLY A 111 5.59 10.91 14.98
N SER A 112 5.90 9.79 14.34
CA SER A 112 7.20 9.46 13.77
C SER A 112 6.99 8.93 12.35
N SER A 113 8.02 9.01 11.51
CA SER A 113 8.02 8.55 10.13
C SER A 113 8.72 7.20 10.01
N THR A 114 7.94 6.14 9.83
CA THR A 114 8.47 4.77 9.67
C THR A 114 8.28 4.28 8.24
N CYS A 115 9.39 4.05 7.55
CA CYS A 115 9.44 3.48 6.21
C CYS A 115 9.49 1.95 6.26
N TYR A 116 8.77 1.31 5.33
CA TYR A 116 8.76 -0.12 5.08
C TYR A 116 9.04 -0.35 3.60
N GLU A 117 10.22 -0.90 3.30
CA GLU A 117 10.59 -1.39 1.98
C GLU A 117 10.26 -2.87 1.89
N ILE A 118 9.50 -3.28 0.87
CA ILE A 118 9.02 -4.65 0.70
C ILE A 118 9.94 -5.38 -0.27
N LYS A 119 10.35 -6.59 0.12
CA LYS A 119 11.02 -7.56 -0.74
C LYS A 119 10.26 -8.88 -0.68
N SER A 120 9.36 -9.07 -1.63
CA SER A 120 8.66 -10.33 -1.85
C SER A 120 9.64 -11.43 -2.25
N GLU A 121 9.18 -12.68 -2.25
CA GLU A 121 9.99 -13.85 -2.64
C GLU A 121 10.52 -13.81 -4.08
N PHE A 122 9.94 -12.95 -4.93
CA PHE A 122 10.29 -12.79 -6.33
C PHE A 122 11.19 -11.58 -6.60
N ASP A 123 11.45 -10.75 -5.59
CA ASP A 123 12.16 -9.49 -5.77
C ASP A 123 13.69 -9.65 -5.82
N GLY A 124 14.30 -8.86 -6.70
CA GLY A 124 15.74 -8.67 -6.69
C GLY A 124 16.18 -7.82 -5.49
N LEU A 125 17.30 -8.19 -4.86
CA LEU A 125 17.92 -7.41 -3.79
C LEU A 125 18.96 -6.39 -4.30
N GLY A 126 19.13 -6.25 -5.62
CA GLY A 126 20.20 -5.44 -6.23
C GLY A 126 20.12 -3.95 -5.91
N ARG A 127 18.91 -3.41 -5.73
CA ARG A 127 18.67 -1.99 -5.43
C ARG A 127 18.51 -1.69 -3.93
N LEU A 128 18.47 -2.73 -3.09
CA LEU A 128 18.07 -2.59 -1.69
C LEU A 128 19.02 -1.64 -0.93
N SER A 129 20.32 -1.74 -1.14
CA SER A 129 21.29 -0.87 -0.45
C SER A 129 21.07 0.61 -0.79
N ASP A 130 20.88 0.93 -2.07
CA ASP A 130 20.66 2.31 -2.53
C ASP A 130 19.34 2.88 -1.99
N GLN A 131 18.29 2.05 -2.00
CA GLN A 131 16.99 2.40 -1.42
C GLN A 131 17.12 2.73 0.07
N LEU A 132 17.75 1.85 0.85
CA LEU A 132 17.93 2.06 2.30
C LEU A 132 18.79 3.30 2.59
N ASN A 133 19.84 3.53 1.82
CA ASN A 133 20.68 4.73 1.96
C ASN A 133 19.88 6.02 1.72
N SER A 134 18.96 6.03 0.76
CA SER A 134 18.06 7.18 0.54
C SER A 134 17.06 7.35 1.70
N TYR A 135 16.47 6.27 2.18
CA TYR A 135 15.41 6.35 3.19
C TYR A 135 15.93 6.78 4.57
N LEU A 136 17.13 6.32 4.94
CA LEU A 136 17.80 6.68 6.20
C LEU A 136 18.13 8.18 6.30
N ARG A 137 18.18 8.89 5.17
CA ARG A 137 18.46 10.34 5.13
C ARG A 137 17.27 11.21 5.53
N ILE A 138 16.04 10.66 5.57
CA ILE A 138 14.84 11.46 5.89
C ILE A 138 13.96 10.86 6.99
N PHE A 139 13.79 9.53 7.02
CA PHE A 139 12.82 8.90 7.91
C PHE A 139 13.40 8.65 9.30
N ASP A 140 12.53 8.65 10.30
CA ASP A 140 12.90 8.33 11.68
C ASP A 140 13.31 6.86 11.84
N LYS A 141 12.61 5.97 11.15
CA LYS A 141 12.85 4.52 11.19
C LYS A 141 12.69 3.92 9.81
N VAL A 142 13.55 2.98 9.47
CA VAL A 142 13.49 2.23 8.20
C VAL A 142 13.45 0.74 8.51
N ASN A 143 12.51 0.04 7.89
CA ASN A 143 12.35 -1.41 7.97
C ASN A 143 12.40 -2.02 6.58
N VAL A 144 12.91 -3.24 6.49
CA VAL A 144 12.72 -4.12 5.35
C VAL A 144 11.71 -5.20 5.73
N VAL A 145 10.67 -5.36 4.93
CA VAL A 145 9.71 -6.46 5.04
C VAL A 145 10.12 -7.54 4.05
N VAL A 146 10.50 -8.72 4.57
CA VAL A 146 11.01 -9.82 3.75
C VAL A 146 10.00 -10.95 3.62
N GLY A 147 9.78 -11.40 2.40
CA GLY A 147 9.13 -12.66 2.08
C GLY A 147 10.03 -13.86 2.41
N ASP A 148 9.49 -15.06 2.18
CA ASP A 148 10.23 -16.31 2.40
C ASP A 148 11.51 -16.34 1.53
N GLY A 149 12.60 -16.87 2.07
CA GLY A 149 13.87 -17.07 1.32
C GLY A 149 14.82 -15.86 1.24
N HIS A 150 14.39 -14.64 1.58
CA HIS A 150 15.26 -13.46 1.55
C HIS A 150 15.97 -13.13 2.88
N LEU A 151 15.46 -13.63 4.00
CA LEU A 151 15.89 -13.22 5.34
C LEU A 151 17.42 -13.25 5.53
N SER A 152 18.06 -14.40 5.31
CA SER A 152 19.51 -14.54 5.51
C SER A 152 20.34 -13.64 4.60
N LYS A 153 19.87 -13.34 3.39
CA LYS A 153 20.56 -12.43 2.45
C LYS A 153 20.40 -10.98 2.89
N VAL A 154 19.23 -10.60 3.38
CA VAL A 154 18.94 -9.25 3.87
C VAL A 154 19.73 -8.97 5.16
N GLU A 155 19.68 -9.86 6.14
CA GLU A 155 20.42 -9.73 7.41
C GLU A 155 21.91 -9.44 7.22
N LYS A 156 22.54 -10.06 6.22
CA LYS A 156 23.97 -9.90 5.93
C LYS A 156 24.31 -8.62 5.16
N ARG A 157 23.33 -7.96 4.53
CA ARG A 157 23.57 -6.86 3.56
C ARG A 157 23.16 -5.49 4.07
N ILE A 158 22.17 -5.43 4.97
CA ILE A 158 21.57 -4.14 5.35
C ILE A 158 22.22 -3.57 6.62
N PRO A 159 22.23 -2.24 6.80
CA PRO A 159 22.76 -1.59 8.00
C PRO A 159 22.08 -2.09 9.29
N GLN A 160 22.80 -2.06 10.43
CA GLN A 160 22.27 -2.53 11.72
C GLN A 160 21.11 -1.69 12.26
N CYS A 161 21.05 -0.40 11.90
CA CYS A 161 19.96 0.48 12.30
C CYS A 161 18.63 0.18 11.60
N VAL A 162 18.63 -0.58 10.50
CA VAL A 162 17.43 -0.91 9.73
C VAL A 162 16.74 -2.13 10.33
N GLY A 163 15.43 -2.03 10.57
CA GLY A 163 14.63 -3.14 11.10
C GLY A 163 14.34 -4.21 10.03
N ILE A 164 14.04 -5.42 10.48
CA ILE A 164 13.66 -6.54 9.62
C ILE A 164 12.36 -7.15 10.15
N LEU A 165 11.33 -7.12 9.31
CA LEU A 165 10.07 -7.81 9.53
C LEU A 165 9.98 -8.99 8.56
N ALA A 166 9.97 -10.22 9.07
CA ALA A 166 9.76 -11.40 8.25
C ALA A 166 8.26 -11.73 8.16
N LEU A 167 7.78 -12.00 6.96
CA LEU A 167 6.43 -12.50 6.77
C LEU A 167 6.36 -13.96 7.24
N SER A 168 5.69 -14.22 8.35
CA SER A 168 5.57 -15.56 8.92
C SER A 168 4.71 -16.49 8.06
N LYS A 169 4.88 -17.81 8.26
CA LYS A 169 4.00 -18.85 7.69
C LYS A 169 2.53 -18.72 8.11
N ARG A 170 2.24 -18.00 9.20
CA ARG A 170 0.88 -17.70 9.67
C ARG A 170 0.35 -16.37 9.12
N HIS A 171 1.09 -15.74 8.22
CA HIS A 171 0.69 -14.52 7.50
C HIS A 171 0.54 -13.28 8.40
N GLY A 172 1.33 -13.23 9.47
CA GLY A 172 1.63 -11.99 10.21
C GLY A 172 3.10 -11.63 10.10
N PHE A 173 3.50 -10.50 10.67
CA PHE A 173 4.89 -10.08 10.75
C PHE A 173 5.56 -10.61 12.02
N THR A 174 6.73 -11.22 11.86
CA THR A 174 7.67 -11.49 12.95
C THR A 174 8.77 -10.44 12.90
N GLU A 175 8.94 -9.69 13.98
CA GLU A 175 10.08 -8.77 14.11
C GLU A 175 11.34 -9.59 14.38
N VAL A 176 12.24 -9.65 13.40
CA VAL A 176 13.52 -10.34 13.52
C VAL A 176 14.57 -9.41 14.10
N ARG A 177 14.52 -8.14 13.70
CA ARG A 177 15.35 -7.06 14.25
C ARG A 177 14.54 -5.77 14.32
N PRO A 178 14.48 -5.07 15.46
CA PRO A 178 13.80 -3.78 15.53
C PRO A 178 14.56 -2.70 14.74
N ALA A 179 13.84 -1.76 14.14
CA ALA A 179 14.44 -0.56 13.57
C ALA A 179 14.86 0.41 14.68
N LEU A 180 16.05 0.99 14.54
CA LEU A 180 16.54 2.03 15.45
C LEU A 180 16.04 3.41 15.00
N GLN A 181 15.88 4.31 15.97
CA GLN A 181 15.60 5.71 15.72
C GLN A 181 16.81 6.36 15.03
N ALA A 182 16.57 7.14 13.99
CA ALA A 182 17.61 7.89 13.29
C ALA A 182 18.23 8.95 14.21
N SER A 183 19.56 8.97 14.26
CA SER A 183 20.38 10.00 14.93
C SER A 183 20.95 11.03 13.97
N GLU A 184 21.04 10.70 12.69
CA GLU A 184 21.72 11.55 11.71
C GLU A 184 20.88 12.77 11.31
N SER A 185 21.53 13.79 10.76
CA SER A 185 20.83 14.97 10.25
C SER A 185 19.93 14.62 9.07
N VAL A 186 18.78 15.28 8.98
CA VAL A 186 17.91 15.15 7.81
C VAL A 186 18.58 15.78 6.61
N ASP A 187 18.55 15.06 5.49
CA ASP A 187 19.02 15.58 4.22
C ASP A 187 17.95 16.46 3.57
N VAL A 188 18.14 17.78 3.64
CA VAL A 188 17.15 18.76 3.20
C VAL A 188 16.92 18.73 1.70
N ASP A 189 17.95 18.47 0.90
CA ASP A 189 17.81 18.40 -0.56
C ASP A 189 16.92 17.22 -0.97
N ILE A 190 17.16 16.03 -0.39
CA ILE A 190 16.29 14.88 -0.63
C ILE A 190 14.87 15.13 -0.10
N LEU A 191 14.76 15.69 1.10
CA LEU A 191 13.46 16.00 1.70
C LEU A 191 12.66 16.92 0.78
N MET A 192 13.25 18.04 0.35
CA MET A 192 12.62 19.03 -0.54
C MET A 192 12.19 18.40 -1.87
N ALA A 193 13.02 17.55 -2.47
CA ALA A 193 12.69 16.83 -3.69
C ALA A 193 11.54 15.82 -3.53
N SER A 194 11.25 15.41 -2.29
CA SER A 194 10.18 14.46 -1.95
C SER A 194 8.83 15.13 -1.70
N LEU A 195 8.81 16.45 -1.48
CA LEU A 195 7.63 17.22 -1.08
C LEU A 195 6.98 17.97 -2.24
N ARG A 196 5.65 18.09 -2.20
CA ARG A 196 4.92 19.01 -3.10
C ARG A 196 5.10 20.45 -2.63
N ARG A 197 4.87 21.40 -3.54
CA ARG A 197 4.99 22.85 -3.24
C ARG A 197 4.29 23.31 -1.97
N HIS A 198 3.03 22.92 -1.80
CA HIS A 198 2.28 23.29 -0.59
C HIS A 198 2.81 22.60 0.68
N GLU A 199 3.51 21.48 0.57
CA GLU A 199 4.03 20.71 1.70
C GLU A 199 5.34 21.30 2.21
N TYR A 200 6.29 21.65 1.32
CA TYR A 200 7.50 22.34 1.79
C TYR A 200 7.20 23.74 2.33
N LEU A 201 6.22 24.46 1.76
CA LEU A 201 5.75 25.74 2.30
C LEU A 201 5.14 25.57 3.69
N ALA A 202 4.30 24.55 3.86
CA ALA A 202 3.72 24.24 5.17
C ALA A 202 4.78 23.81 6.20
N LEU A 203 5.87 23.15 5.76
CA LEU A 203 7.00 22.82 6.63
C LEU A 203 7.68 24.07 7.18
N VAL A 204 8.01 25.03 6.31
CA VAL A 204 8.64 26.29 6.72
C VAL A 204 7.70 27.08 7.63
N GLN A 205 6.43 27.16 7.28
CA GLN A 205 5.38 27.79 8.11
C GLN A 205 5.29 27.15 9.51
N GLU A 206 5.33 25.81 9.59
CA GLU A 206 5.25 25.08 10.85
C GLU A 206 6.46 25.32 11.75
N LEU A 207 7.66 25.47 11.16
CA LEU A 207 8.91 25.64 11.91
C LEU A 207 9.17 27.08 12.33
N TYR A 208 8.83 28.05 11.46
CA TYR A 208 9.24 29.45 11.62
C TYR A 208 8.07 30.41 11.79
N GLY A 209 6.82 29.96 11.60
CA GLY A 209 5.63 30.79 11.77
C GLY A 209 5.28 31.68 10.57
N ASP A 210 6.10 31.68 9.51
CA ASP A 210 5.87 32.42 8.27
C ASP A 210 6.43 31.65 7.06
N ILE A 211 5.97 31.99 5.85
CA ILE A 211 6.53 31.52 4.58
C ILE A 211 7.41 32.58 3.92
N PRO A 212 8.42 32.22 3.11
CA PRO A 212 9.27 33.20 2.45
C PRO A 212 8.47 34.09 1.49
N SER A 213 8.62 35.41 1.64
CA SER A 213 8.08 36.40 0.70
C SER A 213 9.01 36.51 -0.51
N ALA A 214 8.89 35.56 -1.44
CA ALA A 214 9.75 35.47 -2.62
C ALA A 214 8.94 35.24 -3.90
N PRO A 215 9.46 35.64 -5.07
CA PRO A 215 8.86 35.28 -6.36
C PRO A 215 8.72 33.76 -6.50
N ASN A 216 7.70 33.30 -7.25
CA ASN A 216 7.44 31.87 -7.45
C ASN A 216 8.65 31.10 -7.98
N THR A 217 9.52 31.73 -8.76
CA THR A 217 10.75 31.12 -9.31
C THR A 217 11.84 30.88 -8.27
N LYS A 218 11.79 31.56 -7.12
CA LYS A 218 12.78 31.44 -6.03
C LYS A 218 12.26 30.70 -4.81
N ILE A 219 10.95 30.48 -4.71
CA ILE A 219 10.31 29.96 -3.50
C ILE A 219 10.87 28.61 -3.04
N TYR A 220 11.24 27.74 -3.98
CA TYR A 220 11.85 26.44 -3.67
C TYR A 220 13.19 26.62 -2.96
N GLU A 221 14.05 27.49 -3.49
CA GLU A 221 15.39 27.72 -2.95
C GLU A 221 15.35 28.42 -1.59
N GLU A 222 14.48 29.41 -1.42
CA GLU A 222 14.30 30.08 -0.13
C GLU A 222 13.79 29.12 0.96
N CYS A 223 12.89 28.21 0.61
CA CYS A 223 12.45 27.16 1.54
C CYS A 223 13.57 26.17 1.84
N ARG A 224 14.38 25.80 0.84
CA ARG A 224 15.53 24.90 1.00
C ARG A 224 16.53 25.46 2.00
N ILE A 225 16.96 26.71 1.79
CA ILE A 225 17.90 27.44 2.68
C ILE A 225 17.34 27.55 4.10
N ALA A 226 16.05 27.88 4.24
CA ALA A 226 15.42 27.95 5.55
C ALA A 226 15.49 26.60 6.28
N LEU A 227 15.13 25.51 5.59
CA LEU A 227 15.12 24.16 6.18
C LEU A 227 16.53 23.60 6.44
N GLU A 228 17.56 23.99 5.69
CA GLU A 228 18.96 23.62 5.96
C GLU A 228 19.43 24.10 7.34
N GLY A 229 18.91 25.24 7.81
CA GLY A 229 19.19 25.79 9.14
C GLY A 229 18.34 25.18 10.26
N ALA A 230 17.44 24.25 9.98
CA ALA A 230 16.55 23.66 10.97
C ALA A 230 17.24 22.59 11.82
N ASP A 231 16.86 22.53 13.10
CA ASP A 231 17.16 21.35 13.93
C ASP A 231 16.48 20.11 13.35
N SER A 232 17.21 19.01 13.23
CA SER A 232 16.73 17.81 12.54
C SER A 232 15.56 17.13 13.25
N ASP A 233 15.50 17.15 14.58
CA ASP A 233 14.40 16.54 15.33
C ASP A 233 13.11 17.36 15.18
N LYS A 234 13.23 18.69 15.20
CA LYS A 234 12.13 19.59 14.88
C LYS A 234 11.67 19.41 13.43
N LEU A 235 12.59 19.27 12.49
CA LEU A 235 12.29 19.07 11.07
C LEU A 235 11.54 17.75 10.83
N ARG A 236 11.97 16.64 11.45
CA ARG A 236 11.25 15.34 11.39
C ARG A 236 9.85 15.43 11.97
N SER A 237 9.71 16.11 13.11
CA SER A 237 8.41 16.33 13.77
C SER A 237 7.47 17.14 12.88
N ALA A 238 7.95 18.25 12.31
CA ALA A 238 7.20 19.08 11.38
C ALA A 238 6.83 18.32 10.10
N PHE A 239 7.77 17.56 9.53
CA PHE A 239 7.54 16.67 8.38
C PHE A 239 6.38 15.70 8.62
N CYS A 240 6.39 14.99 9.75
CA CYS A 240 5.32 14.07 10.12
C CYS A 240 3.97 14.79 10.24
N LYS A 241 3.96 15.95 10.92
CA LYS A 241 2.73 16.73 11.15
C LYS A 241 2.14 17.24 9.84
N VAL A 242 2.96 17.85 8.98
CA VAL A 242 2.52 18.42 7.71
C VAL A 242 2.00 17.34 6.78
N LEU A 243 2.77 16.27 6.55
CA LEU A 243 2.32 15.21 5.65
C LEU A 243 1.07 14.49 6.17
N LYS A 244 0.93 14.30 7.48
CA LYS A 244 -0.31 13.77 8.07
C LYS A 244 -1.51 14.69 7.81
N ALA A 245 -1.30 16.00 7.82
CA ALA A 245 -2.35 16.98 7.55
C ALA A 245 -2.72 17.07 6.05
N THR A 246 -1.74 16.97 5.14
CA THR A 246 -1.95 17.11 3.69
C THR A 246 -2.29 15.81 2.98
N ARG A 247 -1.96 14.65 3.56
CA ARG A 247 -2.17 13.31 3.00
C ARG A 247 -3.10 12.48 3.89
N LYS A 248 -4.25 13.04 4.24
CA LYS A 248 -5.25 12.34 5.05
C LYS A 248 -5.86 11.17 4.30
N ILE A 249 -6.04 10.07 5.03
CA ILE A 249 -6.83 8.94 4.58
C ILE A 249 -8.30 9.24 4.85
N ASP A 250 -9.16 8.84 3.93
CA ASP A 250 -10.62 8.90 4.09
C ASP A 250 -11.08 7.75 4.99
N ARG A 251 -11.15 8.04 6.29
CA ARG A 251 -11.43 7.04 7.32
C ARG A 251 -12.77 6.32 7.09
N SER A 252 -13.83 7.07 6.82
CA SER A 252 -15.17 6.51 6.57
C SER A 252 -15.17 5.54 5.40
N TYR A 253 -14.41 5.85 4.35
CA TYR A 253 -14.24 4.95 3.22
C TYR A 253 -13.48 3.68 3.60
N ILE A 254 -12.33 3.81 4.29
CA ILE A 254 -11.51 2.64 4.66
C ILE A 254 -12.24 1.70 5.63
N GLU A 255 -12.99 2.24 6.61
CA GLU A 255 -13.76 1.44 7.57
C GLU A 255 -14.90 0.64 6.90
N GLY A 256 -15.37 1.07 5.73
CA GLY A 256 -16.38 0.35 4.94
C GLY A 256 -15.81 -0.73 4.01
N LEU A 257 -14.50 -0.82 3.84
CA LEU A 257 -13.88 -1.80 2.94
C LEU A 257 -13.63 -3.14 3.64
N PRO A 258 -13.78 -4.28 2.94
CA PRO A 258 -13.28 -5.56 3.44
C PRO A 258 -11.76 -5.52 3.57
N VAL A 259 -11.21 -6.34 4.46
CA VAL A 259 -9.77 -6.42 4.72
C VAL A 259 -8.97 -6.57 3.43
N SER A 260 -9.46 -7.36 2.47
CA SER A 260 -8.84 -7.62 1.18
C SER A 260 -8.61 -6.37 0.31
N LEU A 261 -9.26 -5.24 0.61
CA LEU A 261 -9.21 -4.00 -0.18
C LEU A 261 -8.57 -2.81 0.54
N LEU A 262 -8.07 -2.97 1.77
CA LEU A 262 -7.56 -1.84 2.56
C LEU A 262 -6.37 -1.14 1.89
N ALA A 263 -5.40 -1.90 1.36
CA ALA A 263 -4.28 -1.33 0.61
C ALA A 263 -4.75 -0.56 -0.63
N ALA A 264 -5.68 -1.14 -1.40
CA ALA A 264 -6.24 -0.48 -2.58
C ALA A 264 -6.95 0.83 -2.23
N GLY A 265 -7.72 0.84 -1.13
CA GLY A 265 -8.43 2.03 -0.68
C GLY A 265 -7.51 3.21 -0.30
N ILE A 266 -6.27 2.93 0.08
CA ILE A 266 -5.26 3.95 0.41
C ILE A 266 -4.37 4.30 -0.80
N GLU A 267 -3.95 3.29 -1.57
CA GLU A 267 -3.01 3.43 -2.69
C GLU A 267 -3.64 4.10 -3.91
N TYR A 268 -4.87 3.71 -4.25
CA TYR A 268 -5.48 4.13 -5.50
C TYR A 268 -6.24 5.44 -5.33
N ARG A 269 -6.00 6.35 -6.28
CA ARG A 269 -6.80 7.56 -6.38
C ARG A 269 -8.17 7.20 -6.94
N ILE A 270 -9.11 7.00 -6.03
CA ILE A 270 -10.51 6.75 -6.35
C ILE A 270 -11.27 8.06 -6.10
N SER A 271 -12.11 8.46 -7.06
CA SER A 271 -12.93 9.67 -6.94
C SER A 271 -13.94 9.53 -5.80
N ALA A 272 -14.46 10.63 -5.27
CA ALA A 272 -15.47 10.55 -4.20
C ALA A 272 -16.72 9.76 -4.63
N ALA A 273 -17.15 9.92 -5.89
CA ALA A 273 -18.25 9.16 -6.45
C ALA A 273 -17.93 7.66 -6.58
N ASP A 274 -16.75 7.32 -7.12
CA ASP A 274 -16.32 5.92 -7.25
C ASP A 274 -16.14 5.25 -5.88
N LYS A 275 -15.76 5.99 -4.82
CA LYS A 275 -15.70 5.45 -3.45
C LYS A 275 -17.06 5.00 -2.95
N VAL A 276 -18.08 5.85 -3.12
CA VAL A 276 -19.47 5.53 -2.77
C VAL A 276 -19.95 4.33 -3.58
N GLY A 277 -19.77 4.37 -4.90
CA GLY A 277 -20.15 3.28 -5.80
C GLY A 277 -19.48 1.95 -5.43
N LEU A 278 -18.19 1.95 -5.06
CA LEU A 278 -17.52 0.73 -4.59
C LEU A 278 -18.16 0.18 -3.32
N LEU A 279 -18.43 1.02 -2.31
CA LEU A 279 -19.03 0.58 -1.04
C LEU A 279 -20.44 0.02 -1.23
N GLU A 280 -21.23 0.63 -2.10
CA GLU A 280 -22.56 0.12 -2.46
C GLU A 280 -22.44 -1.22 -3.20
N ASN A 281 -21.59 -1.27 -4.21
CA ASN A 281 -21.42 -2.43 -5.08
C ASN A 281 -20.83 -3.64 -4.35
N LEU A 282 -20.04 -3.44 -3.29
CA LEU A 282 -19.51 -4.52 -2.45
C LEU A 282 -20.61 -5.42 -1.85
N ASN A 283 -21.82 -4.88 -1.66
CA ASN A 283 -22.98 -5.58 -1.12
C ASN A 283 -23.91 -6.16 -2.20
N LEU A 284 -23.58 -6.04 -3.49
CA LEU A 284 -24.35 -6.67 -4.55
C LEU A 284 -24.11 -8.17 -4.58
N HIS A 285 -25.18 -8.94 -4.76
CA HIS A 285 -25.17 -10.39 -4.74
C HIS A 285 -25.38 -10.98 -6.13
N PHE A 286 -24.69 -12.09 -6.39
CA PHE A 286 -24.83 -12.91 -7.60
C PHE A 286 -25.09 -14.36 -7.20
N SER A 287 -25.66 -15.14 -8.13
CA SER A 287 -25.86 -16.58 -7.93
C SER A 287 -24.94 -17.40 -8.84
N LYS A 288 -24.54 -18.58 -8.36
CA LYS A 288 -23.80 -19.56 -9.16
C LYS A 288 -24.52 -19.97 -10.44
N GLU A 289 -25.86 -20.06 -10.41
CA GLU A 289 -26.68 -20.37 -11.60
C GLU A 289 -26.51 -19.32 -12.71
N THR A 290 -26.38 -18.05 -12.34
CA THR A 290 -26.18 -16.94 -13.29
C THR A 290 -24.80 -17.04 -13.94
N LEU A 291 -23.75 -17.37 -13.17
CA LEU A 291 -22.40 -17.60 -13.70
C LEU A 291 -22.37 -18.72 -14.75
N CYS A 292 -23.04 -19.84 -14.49
CA CYS A 292 -23.12 -20.96 -15.42
C CYS A 292 -23.84 -20.58 -16.72
N THR A 293 -24.89 -19.77 -16.64
CA THR A 293 -25.66 -19.30 -17.82
C THR A 293 -24.85 -18.34 -18.68
N THR A 294 -24.10 -17.42 -18.06
CA THR A 294 -23.19 -16.50 -18.79
C THR A 294 -22.03 -17.23 -19.44
N GLN A 295 -21.48 -18.27 -18.80
CA GLN A 295 -20.45 -19.13 -19.41
C GLN A 295 -20.99 -19.92 -20.61
N PHE A 296 -22.20 -20.48 -20.50
CA PHE A 296 -22.84 -21.20 -21.60
C PHE A 296 -23.04 -20.29 -22.81
N LEU A 297 -23.55 -19.07 -22.60
CA LEU A 297 -23.73 -18.07 -23.66
C LEU A 297 -22.41 -17.64 -24.33
N ARG A 298 -21.32 -17.47 -23.56
CA ARG A 298 -19.99 -17.13 -24.10
C ARG A 298 -19.37 -18.26 -24.91
N LEU A 299 -19.60 -19.53 -24.54
CA LEU A 299 -19.13 -20.70 -25.30
C LEU A 299 -19.94 -20.94 -26.59
N SER A 300 -21.23 -20.59 -26.59
CA SER A 300 -22.08 -20.65 -27.80
C SER A 300 -21.92 -19.47 -28.77
N GLY A 301 -21.19 -18.42 -28.36
CA GLY A 301 -20.93 -17.22 -29.19
C GLY A 301 -19.61 -17.24 -29.96
N THR A 302 -18.80 -18.29 -29.82
CA THR A 302 -17.55 -18.51 -30.56
C THR A 302 -17.68 -19.70 -31.51
N SER A 303 -18.62 -19.59 -32.45
CA SER A 303 -18.78 -20.52 -33.57
C SER A 303 -18.91 -19.75 -34.86
#